data_AF-T0L4I9-F1
#
_entry.id   AF-T0L4I9-F1
#
_cell.length_a   1.000
_cell.length_b   1.000
_cell.length_c   1.000
_cell.angle_alpha   90.00
_cell.angle_beta   90.00
_cell.angle_gamma   90.00
#
_symmetry.space_group_name_H-M   'P 1'
#
loop_
_entity.id
_entity.type
_entity.pdbx_description
1 polymer ?
#
loop_
_entity_poly.entity_id
_entity_poly.type
_entity_poly.pdbx_seq_one_letter_code
_entity_poly.pdbx_strand_id
1 'polypeptide(L)'
;MDFIKNISTRFPILQKLEHDYKIPKEYSFLSIILLVLILIMSTPIGPIITSLTGVIVPLRETLLVLKQVNPNKDETRHLLIFWLVFGLLTSLDAYSRFITSFIPLFYTIKFLVLVYIGPFRFQGTKFIYDNFISKVPQEWFVGSDGVDKAVRKAGEVVNEGVGKIRDKKSD
;
A
#
# COMPACT_ATOMS: atom_id res chain seq x y z
N MET A 1 4.70 -18.21 -22.53
CA MET A 1 4.81 -16.98 -23.34
C MET A 1 3.47 -16.28 -23.54
N ASP A 2 2.35 -17.00 -23.40
CA ASP A 2 0.99 -16.49 -23.67
C ASP A 2 0.46 -15.52 -22.61
N PHE A 3 0.96 -15.64 -21.38
CA PHE A 3 0.60 -14.74 -20.27
C PHE A 3 1.04 -13.29 -20.53
N ILE A 4 2.20 -13.09 -21.15
CA ILE A 4 2.74 -11.76 -21.49
C ILE A 4 1.98 -11.15 -22.67
N LYS A 5 1.52 -11.98 -23.60
CA LYS A 5 0.74 -11.55 -24.76
C LYS A 5 -0.63 -10.98 -24.35
N ASN A 6 -1.26 -11.56 -23.32
CA ASN A 6 -2.58 -11.15 -22.82
C ASN A 6 -2.55 -9.82 -22.05
N ILE A 7 -1.47 -9.54 -21.31
CA ILE A 7 -1.31 -8.27 -20.58
C ILE A 7 -1.08 -7.10 -21.54
N SER A 8 -0.48 -7.37 -22.70
CA SER A 8 -0.09 -6.34 -23.67
C SER A 8 -1.25 -5.73 -24.48
N THR A 9 -2.39 -6.42 -24.61
CA THR A 9 -3.57 -5.91 -25.34
C THR A 9 -4.44 -4.98 -24.49
N ARG A 10 -4.21 -4.92 -23.17
CA ARG A 10 -5.02 -4.16 -22.22
C ARG A 10 -4.70 -2.66 -22.17
N PHE A 11 -3.56 -2.23 -22.74
CA PHE A 11 -3.06 -0.85 -22.62
C PHE A 11 -2.63 -0.29 -23.99
N PRO A 12 -3.44 0.58 -24.62
CA PRO A 12 -3.16 1.12 -25.96
C PRO A 12 -1.92 2.05 -26.01
N ILE A 13 -1.49 2.58 -24.86
CA ILE A 13 -0.29 3.42 -24.73
C ILE A 13 0.99 2.60 -24.95
N LEU A 14 0.98 1.32 -24.55
CA LEU A 14 2.13 0.43 -24.68
C LEU A 14 2.34 -0.05 -26.13
N GLN A 15 1.28 -0.14 -26.93
CA GLN A 15 1.38 -0.46 -28.36
C GLN A 15 1.99 0.68 -29.18
N LYS A 16 1.70 1.94 -28.82
CA LYS A 16 2.31 3.10 -29.47
C LYS A 16 3.81 3.21 -29.19
N LEU A 17 4.25 2.92 -27.96
CA LEU A 17 5.66 2.89 -27.63
C LEU A 17 6.42 1.70 -28.27
N GLU A 18 5.75 0.56 -28.45
CA GLU A 18 6.35 -0.64 -29.03
C GLU A 18 6.58 -0.51 -30.55
N HIS A 19 5.69 0.19 -31.25
CA HIS A 19 5.80 0.39 -32.70
C HIS A 19 6.96 1.31 -33.09
N ASP A 20 7.20 2.37 -32.30
CA ASP A 20 8.21 3.37 -32.64
C ASP A 20 9.63 3.00 -32.19
N TYR A 21 9.81 2.20 -31.12
CA TYR A 21 11.14 2.00 -30.53
C TYR A 21 11.69 0.56 -30.47
N LYS A 22 10.95 -0.52 -30.78
CA LYS A 22 11.46 -1.92 -30.81
C LYS A 22 12.29 -2.36 -29.56
N ILE A 23 12.08 -1.78 -28.38
CA ILE A 23 12.81 -2.18 -27.16
C ILE A 23 11.96 -3.21 -26.39
N PRO A 24 12.52 -4.40 -26.03
CA PRO A 24 11.84 -5.37 -25.16
C PRO A 24 11.43 -4.74 -23.83
N LYS A 25 10.17 -4.96 -23.45
CA LYS A 25 9.47 -4.24 -22.37
C LYS A 25 10.18 -4.36 -21.03
N GLU A 26 10.91 -5.45 -20.76
CA GLU A 26 11.65 -5.64 -19.50
C GLU A 26 12.82 -4.66 -19.34
N TYR A 27 13.55 -4.37 -20.42
CA TYR A 27 14.72 -3.48 -20.37
C TYR A 27 14.33 -2.00 -20.30
N SER A 28 13.17 -1.66 -20.86
CA SER A 28 12.64 -0.29 -20.79
C SER A 28 12.28 0.10 -19.34
N PHE A 29 11.63 -0.78 -18.57
CA PHE A 29 11.33 -0.52 -17.16
C PHE A 29 12.59 -0.39 -16.31
N LEU A 30 13.57 -1.28 -16.50
CA LEU A 30 14.84 -1.22 -15.76
C LEU A 30 15.62 0.07 -16.08
N SER A 31 15.63 0.48 -17.35
CA SER A 31 16.28 1.71 -17.81
C SER A 31 15.61 2.97 -17.22
N ILE A 32 14.27 3.01 -17.19
CA ILE A 32 13.51 4.11 -16.57
C ILE A 32 13.82 4.21 -15.08
N ILE A 33 13.85 3.08 -14.36
CA ILE A 33 14.18 3.04 -12.93
C ILE A 33 15.61 3.56 -12.72
N LEU A 34 16.58 3.09 -13.50
CA LEU A 34 17.97 3.52 -13.41
C LEU A 34 18.13 5.02 -13.70
N LEU A 35 17.45 5.53 -14.72
CA LEU A 35 17.43 6.94 -15.09
C LEU A 35 16.84 7.81 -13.96
N VAL A 36 15.74 7.35 -13.33
CA VAL A 36 15.15 8.01 -12.17
C VAL A 36 16.11 8.02 -10.98
N LEU A 37 16.84 6.93 -10.73
CA LEU A 37 17.87 6.89 -9.69
C LEU A 37 19.01 7.89 -9.94
N ILE A 38 19.49 7.99 -11.19
CA ILE A 38 20.52 8.97 -11.57
C ILE A 38 20.00 10.40 -11.37
N LEU A 39 18.75 10.68 -11.76
CA LEU A 39 18.11 11.98 -11.55
C LEU A 39 18.00 12.35 -10.06
N ILE A 40 17.62 11.40 -9.21
CA ILE A 40 17.53 11.60 -7.75
C ILE A 40 18.90 11.94 -7.16
N MET A 41 19.97 11.31 -7.64
CA MET A 41 21.34 11.54 -7.16
C MET A 41 21.92 12.86 -7.67
N SER A 42 21.59 13.25 -8.90
CA SER A 42 22.19 14.39 -9.58
C SER A 42 21.44 15.71 -9.36
N THR A 43 20.20 15.69 -8.87
CA THR A 43 19.36 16.90 -8.78
C THR A 43 18.72 17.08 -7.40
N PRO A 44 18.49 18.33 -6.95
CA PRO A 44 17.77 18.61 -5.70
C PRO A 44 16.26 18.29 -5.78
N ILE A 45 15.78 17.77 -6.91
CA ILE A 45 14.37 17.43 -7.16
C ILE A 45 14.04 16.02 -6.64
N GLY A 46 15.05 15.25 -6.20
CA GLY A 46 14.88 13.90 -5.63
C GLY A 46 13.73 13.74 -4.62
N PRO A 47 13.54 14.63 -3.62
CA PRO A 47 12.43 14.53 -2.67
C PRO A 47 11.05 14.55 -3.34
N ILE A 48 10.90 15.37 -4.38
CA ILE A 48 9.64 15.52 -5.13
C ILE A 48 9.37 14.25 -5.96
N ILE A 49 10.40 13.75 -6.66
CA ILE A 49 10.29 12.55 -7.50
C ILE A 49 9.92 11.32 -6.66
N THR A 50 10.57 11.15 -5.51
CA THR A 50 10.30 10.02 -4.61
C THR A 50 8.90 10.11 -3.99
N SER A 51 8.45 11.31 -3.62
CA SER A 51 7.09 11.53 -3.09
C SER A 51 6.01 11.28 -4.14
N LEU A 52 6.19 11.77 -5.36
CA LEU A 52 5.27 11.51 -6.48
C LEU A 52 5.22 10.02 -6.82
N THR A 53 6.37 9.35 -6.83
CA THR A 53 6.45 7.90 -7.07
C THR A 53 5.64 7.14 -6.01
N GLY A 54 5.78 7.50 -4.74
CA GLY A 54 5.02 6.87 -3.65
C GLY A 54 3.50 7.04 -3.78
N VAL A 55 3.04 8.10 -4.44
CA VAL A 55 1.60 8.29 -4.75
C VAL A 55 1.19 7.52 -6.01
N ILE A 56 1.99 7.57 -7.07
CA ILE A 56 1.66 7.00 -8.39
C ILE A 56 1.73 5.48 -8.40
N VAL A 57 2.74 4.88 -7.74
CA VAL A 57 2.96 3.42 -7.73
C VAL A 57 1.73 2.64 -7.25
N PRO A 58 1.16 2.92 -6.05
CA PRO A 58 -0.02 2.21 -5.56
C PRO A 58 -1.33 2.75 -6.17
N LEU A 59 -1.31 3.80 -7.00
CA LEU A 59 -2.52 4.50 -7.43
C LEU A 59 -3.49 3.58 -8.17
N ARG A 60 -2.96 2.78 -9.10
CA ARG A 60 -3.80 1.84 -9.87
C ARG A 60 -4.48 0.83 -8.96
N GLU A 61 -3.71 0.26 -8.04
CA GLU A 61 -4.17 -0.73 -7.08
C GLU A 61 -5.19 -0.14 -6.09
N THR A 62 -4.92 1.07 -5.59
CA THR A 62 -5.82 1.81 -4.72
C THR A 62 -7.16 2.07 -5.42
N LEU A 63 -7.14 2.52 -6.68
CA LEU A 63 -8.36 2.75 -7.46
C LEU A 63 -9.13 1.46 -7.77
N LEU A 64 -8.44 0.33 -7.93
CA LEU A 64 -9.09 -0.97 -8.12
C LEU A 64 -9.81 -1.41 -6.85
N VAL A 65 -9.13 -1.38 -5.70
CA VAL A 65 -9.70 -1.74 -4.40
C VAL A 65 -10.87 -0.83 -4.03
N LEU A 66 -10.77 0.48 -4.29
CA LEU A 66 -11.84 1.44 -4.02
C LEU A 66 -13.12 1.21 -4.84
N LYS A 67 -13.01 0.58 -6.02
CA LYS A 67 -14.17 0.25 -6.87
C LYS A 67 -14.81 -1.09 -6.52
N GLN A 68 -14.17 -1.91 -5.68
CA GLN A 68 -14.73 -3.19 -5.26
C GLN A 68 -15.81 -2.95 -4.19
N VAL A 69 -16.95 -3.64 -4.34
CA VAL A 69 -18.07 -3.56 -3.37
C VAL A 69 -17.72 -4.24 -2.04
N ASN A 70 -16.85 -5.25 -2.08
CA ASN A 70 -16.34 -5.93 -0.89
C ASN A 70 -14.83 -6.20 -1.07
N PRO A 71 -13.97 -5.24 -0.72
CA PRO A 71 -12.54 -5.36 -0.95
C PRO A 71 -11.92 -6.46 -0.09
N ASN A 72 -10.93 -7.15 -0.67
CA ASN A 72 -10.23 -8.18 0.08
C ASN A 72 -9.51 -7.53 1.29
N LYS A 73 -9.65 -8.15 2.47
CA LYS A 73 -9.03 -7.68 3.72
C LYS A 73 -7.51 -7.59 3.58
N ASP A 74 -6.89 -8.51 2.85
CA ASP A 74 -5.44 -8.53 2.65
C ASP A 74 -4.97 -7.43 1.71
N GLU A 75 -5.73 -7.14 0.64
CA GLU A 75 -5.46 -6.01 -0.28
C GLU A 75 -5.58 -4.67 0.45
N THR A 76 -6.63 -4.53 1.26
CA THR A 76 -6.86 -3.32 2.07
C THR A 76 -5.75 -3.15 3.11
N ARG A 77 -5.39 -4.23 3.83
CA ARG A 77 -4.28 -4.21 4.80
C ARG A 77 -2.98 -3.82 4.12
N HIS A 78 -2.70 -4.36 2.92
CA HIS A 78 -1.50 -4.03 2.18
C HIS A 78 -1.44 -2.53 1.84
N LEU A 79 -2.54 -1.95 1.34
CA LEU A 79 -2.57 -0.51 1.05
C LEU A 79 -2.36 0.32 2.31
N LEU A 80 -3.02 -0.01 3.44
CA LEU A 80 -2.89 0.74 4.69
C LEU A 80 -1.46 0.76 5.22
N ILE A 81 -0.77 -0.37 5.19
CA ILE A 81 0.61 -0.44 5.66
C ILE A 81 1.56 0.26 4.69
N PHE A 82 1.32 0.15 3.38
CA PHE A 82 2.05 0.95 2.39
C PHE A 82 1.91 2.46 2.70
N TRP A 83 0.68 2.95 2.88
CA TRP A 83 0.41 4.35 3.17
C TRP A 83 1.01 4.79 4.51
N LEU A 84 1.02 3.93 5.51
CA LEU A 84 1.69 4.16 6.80
C LEU A 84 3.20 4.37 6.60
N VAL A 85 3.86 3.45 5.90
CA VAL A 85 5.31 3.53 5.62
C VAL A 85 5.64 4.75 4.76
N PHE A 86 4.83 5.02 3.72
CA PHE A 86 4.98 6.20 2.88
C PHE A 86 4.84 7.49 3.68
N GLY A 87 3.85 7.58 4.58
CA GLY A 87 3.65 8.72 5.47
C GLY A 87 4.85 8.95 6.39
N LEU A 88 5.39 7.89 7.00
CA LEU A 88 6.59 7.97 7.83
C LEU A 88 7.82 8.44 7.05
N LEU A 89 8.09 7.84 5.88
CA LEU A 89 9.21 8.23 5.01
C LEU A 89 9.06 9.66 4.48
N THR A 90 7.84 10.14 4.28
CA THR A 90 7.56 11.52 3.83
C THR A 90 7.69 12.51 4.99
N SER A 91 7.31 12.13 6.20
CA SER A 91 7.55 12.96 7.39
C SER A 91 9.05 13.21 7.63
N LEU A 92 9.89 12.20 7.38
CA LEU A 92 11.35 12.33 7.46
C LEU A 92 11.94 13.34 6.46
N ASP A 93 11.25 13.65 5.36
CA ASP A 93 11.73 14.66 4.40
C ASP A 93 11.80 16.06 5.01
N ALA A 94 10.99 16.35 6.04
CA ALA A 94 11.07 17.61 6.79
C ALA A 94 12.45 17.80 7.45
N TYR A 95 13.12 16.70 7.79
CA TYR A 95 14.47 16.67 8.39
C TYR A 95 15.56 16.31 7.38
N SER A 96 15.27 16.44 6.08
CA SER A 96 16.14 16.09 4.96
C SER A 96 17.60 16.50 5.11
N ARG A 97 17.87 17.75 5.54
CA ARG A 97 19.23 18.25 5.71
C ARG A 97 20.03 17.47 6.75
N PHE A 98 19.40 17.12 7.86
CA PHE A 98 20.02 16.34 8.93
C PHE A 98 20.23 14.89 8.48
N ILE A 99 19.21 14.27 7.89
CA ILE A 99 19.27 12.87 7.45
C ILE A 99 20.27 12.67 6.30
N THR A 100 20.30 13.58 5.32
CA THR A 100 21.23 13.48 4.18
C THR A 100 22.68 13.72 4.59
N SER A 101 22.92 14.47 5.68
CA SER A 101 24.26 14.62 6.26
C SER A 101 24.76 13.32 6.90
N PHE A 102 23.87 12.45 7.38
CA PHE A 102 24.23 11.17 7.99
C PHE A 102 24.21 10.02 6.95
N ILE A 103 23.25 10.05 6.04
CA ILE A 103 23.04 9.03 4.99
C ILE A 103 22.95 9.74 3.63
N PRO A 104 24.06 9.85 2.88
CA PRO A 104 24.09 10.61 1.61
C PRO A 104 23.19 10.03 0.51
N LEU A 105 22.74 8.77 0.64
CA LEU A 105 21.86 8.08 -0.32
C LEU A 105 20.42 7.90 0.19
N PHE A 106 19.97 8.72 1.15
CA PHE A 106 18.65 8.57 1.78
C PHE A 106 17.50 8.50 0.76
N TYR A 107 17.45 9.43 -0.20
CA TYR A 107 16.38 9.48 -1.20
C TYR A 107 16.37 8.29 -2.17
N THR A 108 17.55 7.80 -2.54
CA THR A 108 17.71 6.58 -3.34
C THR A 108 17.15 5.37 -2.58
N ILE A 109 17.50 5.24 -1.31
CA ILE A 109 17.00 4.16 -0.45
C ILE A 109 15.48 4.27 -0.28
N LYS A 110 14.97 5.48 0.01
CA LYS A 110 13.53 5.76 0.11
C LYS A 110 12.80 5.33 -1.17
N PHE A 111 13.31 5.69 -2.33
CA PHE A 111 12.73 5.31 -3.62
C PHE A 111 12.65 3.78 -3.79
N LEU A 112 13.77 3.08 -3.54
CA LEU A 112 13.82 1.62 -3.66
C LEU A 112 12.85 0.93 -2.71
N VAL A 113 12.76 1.42 -1.46
CA VAL A 113 11.81 0.91 -0.46
C VAL A 113 10.36 1.08 -0.96
N LEU A 114 10.00 2.25 -1.51
CA LEU A 114 8.66 2.51 -2.01
C LEU A 114 8.31 1.65 -3.24
N VAL A 115 9.25 1.49 -4.17
CA VAL A 115 9.07 0.63 -5.35
C VAL A 115 9.00 -0.84 -4.97
N TYR A 116 9.74 -1.26 -3.94
CA TYR A 116 9.73 -2.64 -3.44
C TYR A 116 8.43 -2.99 -2.71
N ILE A 117 7.87 -2.09 -1.89
CA ILE A 117 6.67 -2.36 -1.09
C ILE A 117 5.38 -2.10 -1.88
N GLY A 118 5.38 -1.14 -2.82
CA GLY A 118 4.16 -0.65 -3.47
C GLY A 118 3.36 -1.68 -4.29
N PRO A 119 3.98 -2.56 -5.10
CA PRO A 119 3.25 -3.55 -5.87
C PRO A 119 2.74 -4.71 -5.00
N PHE A 120 1.46 -5.09 -5.13
CA PHE A 120 0.88 -6.26 -4.44
C PHE A 120 1.65 -7.58 -4.66
N ARG A 121 2.36 -7.70 -5.79
CA ARG A 121 3.19 -8.87 -6.11
C ARG A 121 4.35 -9.05 -5.15
N PHE A 122 4.85 -7.96 -4.59
CA PHE A 122 5.91 -7.99 -3.61
C PHE A 122 5.28 -8.05 -2.22
N GLN A 123 5.47 -9.16 -1.50
CA GLN A 123 4.96 -9.35 -0.14
C GLN A 123 5.72 -8.50 0.90
N GLY A 124 6.33 -7.38 0.49
CA GLY A 124 7.10 -6.49 1.36
C GLY A 124 6.26 -5.93 2.50
N THR A 125 5.00 -5.65 2.22
CA THR A 125 4.05 -5.18 3.23
C THR A 125 3.71 -6.24 4.27
N LYS A 126 3.66 -7.52 3.88
CA LYS A 126 3.46 -8.65 4.79
C LYS A 126 4.64 -8.78 5.76
N PHE A 127 5.86 -8.63 5.24
CA PHE A 127 7.06 -8.60 6.08
C PHE A 127 7.01 -7.49 7.13
N ILE A 128 6.56 -6.29 6.76
CA ILE A 128 6.43 -5.17 7.71
C ILE A 128 5.34 -5.46 8.75
N TYR A 129 4.22 -6.04 8.31
CA TYR A 129 3.14 -6.43 9.21
C TYR A 129 3.63 -7.41 10.27
N ASP A 130 4.26 -8.50 9.84
CA ASP A 130 4.66 -9.61 10.70
C ASP A 130 5.78 -9.22 11.67
N ASN A 131 6.66 -8.27 11.29
CA ASN A 131 7.80 -7.87 12.11
C ASN A 131 7.56 -6.67 13.03
N PHE A 132 6.76 -5.70 12.59
CA PHE A 132 6.58 -4.43 13.29
C PHE A 132 5.16 -4.26 13.83
N ILE A 133 4.15 -4.41 12.97
CA ILE A 133 2.76 -4.04 13.32
C ILE A 133 2.09 -5.10 14.19
N SER A 134 2.34 -6.38 13.93
CA SER A 134 1.80 -7.49 14.71
C SER A 134 2.26 -7.47 16.18
N LYS A 135 3.39 -6.81 16.47
CA LYS A 135 3.99 -6.71 17.79
C LYS A 135 3.53 -5.49 18.58
N VAL A 136 2.72 -4.60 17.98
CA VAL A 136 2.21 -3.42 18.69
C VAL A 136 1.14 -3.89 19.70
N PRO A 137 1.26 -3.53 20.99
CA PRO A 137 0.29 -3.92 22.00
C PRO A 137 -1.11 -3.41 21.65
N GLN A 138 -2.11 -4.29 21.70
CA GLN A 138 -3.50 -3.94 21.37
C GLN A 138 -4.07 -2.87 22.29
N GLU A 139 -3.55 -2.76 23.51
CA GLU A 139 -3.91 -1.75 24.52
C GLU A 139 -3.75 -0.31 24.02
N TRP A 140 -2.88 -0.06 23.03
CA TRP A 140 -2.62 1.29 22.51
C TRP A 140 -3.67 1.77 21.50
N PHE A 141 -4.38 0.86 20.83
CA PHE A 141 -5.30 1.20 19.74
C PHE A 141 -6.69 0.59 19.89
N VAL A 142 -6.86 -0.41 20.74
CA VAL A 142 -8.15 -0.91 21.21
C VAL A 142 -8.42 -0.25 22.55
N GLY A 143 -9.13 0.89 22.54
CA GLY A 143 -9.72 1.39 23.78
C GLY A 143 -10.61 0.29 24.36
N SER A 144 -10.46 -0.02 25.65
CA SER A 144 -11.20 -1.07 26.40
C SER A 144 -12.67 -1.18 25.97
N ASP A 145 -13.31 -0.03 25.76
CA ASP A 145 -14.70 0.12 25.34
C ASP A 145 -15.11 -0.55 24.01
N GLY A 146 -14.20 -0.73 23.05
CA GLY A 146 -14.58 -1.12 21.69
C GLY A 146 -15.03 -2.58 21.59
N VAL A 147 -14.26 -3.47 22.20
CA VAL A 147 -14.58 -4.90 22.30
C VAL A 147 -15.75 -5.11 23.27
N ASP A 148 -15.74 -4.40 24.40
CA ASP A 148 -16.82 -4.47 25.40
C ASP A 148 -18.17 -3.99 24.83
N LYS A 149 -18.19 -2.92 24.02
CA LYS A 149 -19.40 -2.45 23.33
C LYS A 149 -19.88 -3.41 22.26
N ALA A 150 -18.98 -4.05 21.52
CA ALA A 150 -19.34 -5.06 20.51
C ALA A 150 -19.94 -6.31 21.17
N VAL A 151 -19.34 -6.78 22.27
CA VAL A 151 -19.84 -7.91 23.07
C VAL A 151 -21.19 -7.57 23.71
N ARG A 152 -21.34 -6.36 24.26
CA ARG A 152 -22.60 -5.92 24.86
C ARG A 152 -23.72 -5.82 23.82
N LYS A 153 -23.45 -5.22 22.66
CA LYS A 153 -24.43 -5.11 21.56
C LYS A 153 -24.84 -6.47 21.00
N ALA A 154 -23.91 -7.41 20.90
CA ALA A 154 -24.24 -8.79 20.54
C ALA A 154 -25.11 -9.47 21.60
N GLY A 155 -24.82 -9.27 22.89
CA GLY A 155 -25.62 -9.76 24.01
C GLY A 155 -27.04 -9.18 24.05
N GLU A 156 -27.20 -7.88 23.76
CA GLU A 156 -28.49 -7.20 23.67
C GLU A 156 -29.37 -7.79 22.55
N VAL A 157 -28.83 -7.96 21.34
CA VAL A 157 -29.58 -8.54 20.20
C VAL A 157 -29.99 -10.00 20.46
N VAL A 158 -29.11 -10.78 21.10
CA VAL A 158 -29.43 -12.16 21.49
C VAL A 158 -30.54 -12.18 22.55
N ASN A 159 -30.46 -11.34 23.57
CA ASN A 159 -31.47 -11.28 24.64
C ASN A 159 -32.82 -10.77 24.12
N GLU A 160 -32.84 -9.78 23.22
CA GLU A 160 -34.07 -9.33 22.56
C GLU A 160 -34.70 -10.43 21.70
N GLY A 161 -33.88 -11.19 20.97
CA GLY A 161 -34.34 -12.34 20.18
C GLY A 161 -34.91 -13.45 21.06
N VAL A 162 -34.23 -13.77 22.16
CA VAL A 162 -34.68 -14.78 23.14
C VAL A 162 -35.96 -14.35 23.84
N GLY A 163 -36.10 -13.07 24.21
CA GLY A 163 -37.32 -12.52 24.82
C GLY A 163 -38.54 -12.66 23.90
N LYS A 164 -38.40 -12.28 22.62
CA LYS A 164 -39.47 -12.42 21.62
C LYS A 164 -39.90 -13.87 21.36
N ILE A 165 -38.97 -14.82 21.43
CA ILE A 165 -39.27 -16.25 21.29
C ILE A 165 -39.99 -16.79 22.54
N ARG A 166 -39.61 -16.32 23.73
CA ARG A 166 -40.22 -16.73 24.99
C ARG A 166 -41.66 -16.23 25.10
N ASP A 167 -41.92 -14.99 24.72
CA ASP A 167 -43.27 -14.40 24.77
C ASP A 167 -44.22 -15.07 23.76
N LYS A 168 -43.72 -15.42 22.57
CA LYS A 168 -44.50 -16.13 21.54
C LYS A 168 -44.85 -17.59 21.90
N LYS A 169 -44.19 -18.19 22.90
CA LYS A 169 -44.47 -19.56 23.35
C LYS A 169 -45.41 -19.59 24.58
N SER A 170 -45.72 -18.44 25.16
CA SER A 170 -46.58 -18.30 26.33
C SER A 170 -48.02 -17.88 25.99
N ASP A 171 -48.30 -17.56 24.72
CA ASP A 171 -49.63 -17.48 24.10
C ASP A 171 -49.96 -18.82 23.40
#